data_AF-A0ABC8VHW2-F1
#
_entry.id   AF-A0ABC8VHW2-F1
#
_cell.length_a   1.000
_cell.length_b   1.000
_cell.length_c   1.000
_cell.angle_alpha   90.00
_cell.angle_beta   90.00
_cell.angle_gamma   90.00
#
_symmetry.space_group_name_H-M   'P 1'
#
loop_
_entity.id
_entity.type
_entity.pdbx_description
1 polymer ?
#
loop_
_entity_poly.entity_id
_entity_poly.type
_entity_poly.pdbx_seq_one_letter_code
_entity_poly.pdbx_strand_id
1 'polypeptide(L)'
;MKLWEHQNCISTLNRNWNEKVSEIGALRDELHSILSVVVGSESGMHTHQSHSSPEDQIIVKVKDDNEPPVTEKSTDASEVMLEIPDFSLLKHMPSEEITNFLKSEWLKVRRQHESELHQKTEELFRVKREYAKAKASLPLKKERELEFIKSKLLQTISKLGEIASRKENSCFECNENEEKCRLKDRIGMLLHDNNRLRGLLADKREEVKHLSSQVSDAKSKIAQRPLSEAKLLNSFEKLRAELEDLKVERHLNNLLDSSIFREAFDDYENQIYDMNQEGSFLKELLNEKEDQLRIIYEDRQKLKHKNNQLVSIAGSLMQHHDQVNLVNDEILMFKEKVCEQELLILESKNEYNSMKRCLYEAMQQIQVCKKEVLELTENLTSMSIALEEAKKQNASLNATILEMKKRPAQSIGSHKGQTGESDLANIEKLSKAYNDFETRLAETLKRNETRLTSIICQFNPLVQQVAVLRKKEFWYKQILEIKCSNLRKAEAEVDILGDEVDILLSVLGKIYIALDHYSPVLKHYPGVTEILVLVQKVLKGENI
;
A
#
# COMPACT_ATOMS: atom_id res chain seq x y z
N MET A 1 66.36 26.60 -135.43
CA MET A 1 66.52 25.12 -135.33
C MET A 1 65.48 24.49 -134.40
N LYS A 2 65.52 24.77 -133.08
CA LYS A 2 64.65 24.16 -132.04
C LYS A 2 63.14 23.98 -132.33
N LEU A 3 62.54 24.85 -133.15
CA LEU A 3 61.10 24.78 -133.46
C LEU A 3 60.74 23.53 -134.31
N TRP A 4 61.62 23.11 -135.23
CA TRP A 4 61.40 21.91 -136.05
C TRP A 4 61.58 20.62 -135.24
N GLU A 5 62.52 20.62 -134.29
CA GLU A 5 62.71 19.52 -133.32
C GLU A 5 61.45 19.36 -132.45
N HIS A 6 60.89 20.46 -131.93
CA HIS A 6 59.58 20.44 -131.24
C HIS A 6 58.45 19.91 -132.12
N GLN A 7 58.35 20.35 -133.39
CA GLN A 7 57.33 19.87 -134.33
C GLN A 7 57.41 18.34 -134.51
N ASN A 8 58.63 17.79 -134.59
CA ASN A 8 58.87 16.36 -134.79
C ASN A 8 58.69 15.53 -133.49
N CYS A 9 58.95 16.12 -132.32
CA CYS A 9 58.56 15.53 -131.03
C CYS A 9 57.04 15.49 -130.86
N ILE A 10 56.31 16.53 -131.30
CA ILE A 10 54.84 16.56 -131.24
C ILE A 10 54.22 15.53 -132.20
N SER A 11 54.73 15.40 -133.43
CA SER A 11 54.21 14.41 -134.39
C SER A 11 54.47 12.97 -133.93
N THR A 12 55.65 12.66 -133.39
CA THR A 12 55.97 11.34 -132.83
C THR A 12 55.19 11.02 -131.57
N LEU A 13 54.96 12.02 -130.69
CA LEU A 13 54.11 11.87 -129.50
C LEU A 13 52.65 11.61 -129.89
N ASN A 14 52.09 12.35 -130.85
CA ASN A 14 50.70 12.17 -131.28
C ASN A 14 50.50 10.83 -132.03
N ARG A 15 51.51 10.34 -132.78
CA ARG A 15 51.47 8.97 -133.36
C ARG A 15 51.41 7.89 -132.28
N ASN A 16 52.28 7.99 -131.27
CA ASN A 16 52.32 7.08 -130.13
C ASN A 16 51.04 7.15 -129.28
N TRP A 17 50.46 8.35 -129.12
CA TRP A 17 49.16 8.53 -128.47
C TRP A 17 48.03 7.80 -129.22
N ASN A 18 47.98 7.89 -130.55
CA ASN A 18 47.00 7.16 -131.34
C ASN A 18 47.18 5.63 -131.25
N GLU A 19 48.42 5.12 -131.28
CA GLU A 19 48.72 3.69 -131.02
C GLU A 19 48.20 3.27 -129.63
N LYS A 20 48.42 4.09 -128.58
CA LYS A 20 47.92 3.81 -127.22
C LYS A 20 46.40 3.92 -127.08
N VAL A 21 45.73 4.80 -127.82
CA VAL A 21 44.26 4.87 -127.89
C VAL A 21 43.69 3.62 -128.58
N SER A 22 44.36 3.08 -129.61
CA SER A 22 43.98 1.79 -130.21
C SER A 22 44.15 0.61 -129.25
N GLU A 23 45.25 0.55 -128.49
CA GLU A 23 45.45 -0.46 -127.43
C GLU A 23 44.35 -0.39 -126.35
N ILE A 24 43.98 0.82 -125.91
CA ILE A 24 42.89 1.04 -124.95
C ILE A 24 41.53 0.61 -125.52
N GLY A 25 41.31 0.79 -126.83
CA GLY A 25 40.15 0.26 -127.54
C GLY A 25 40.07 -1.27 -127.50
N ALA A 26 41.18 -1.96 -127.79
CA ALA A 26 41.23 -3.43 -127.72
C ALA A 26 40.97 -3.96 -126.29
N LEU A 27 41.61 -3.36 -125.28
CA LEU A 27 41.43 -3.75 -123.87
C LEU A 27 40.00 -3.55 -123.37
N ARG A 28 39.30 -2.51 -123.86
CA ARG A 28 37.86 -2.30 -123.58
C ARG A 28 37.02 -3.47 -124.09
N ASP A 29 37.32 -3.97 -125.28
CA ASP A 29 36.52 -5.00 -125.97
C ASP A 29 36.81 -6.42 -125.44
N GLU A 30 38.03 -6.67 -124.97
CA GLU A 30 38.36 -7.84 -124.14
C GLU A 30 37.60 -7.81 -122.79
N LEU A 31 37.61 -6.69 -122.06
CA LEU A 31 36.82 -6.56 -120.82
C LEU A 31 35.32 -6.74 -121.05
N HIS A 32 34.79 -6.28 -122.20
CA HIS A 32 33.38 -6.46 -122.55
C HIS A 32 33.03 -7.92 -122.81
N SER A 33 33.98 -8.69 -123.37
CA SER A 33 33.87 -10.13 -123.57
C SER A 33 33.97 -10.93 -122.26
N ILE A 34 34.68 -10.41 -121.25
CA ILE A 34 34.65 -10.97 -119.88
C ILE A 34 33.31 -10.69 -119.21
N LEU A 35 32.73 -9.49 -119.39
CA LEU A 35 31.42 -9.13 -118.85
C LEU A 35 30.29 -10.04 -119.38
N SER A 36 30.29 -10.38 -120.67
CA SER A 36 29.26 -11.27 -121.24
C SER A 36 29.35 -12.70 -120.67
N VAL A 37 30.56 -13.22 -120.40
CA VAL A 37 30.75 -14.51 -119.72
C VAL A 37 30.25 -14.47 -118.26
N VAL A 38 30.52 -13.38 -117.53
CA VAL A 38 30.03 -13.18 -116.14
C VAL A 38 28.50 -13.08 -116.08
N VAL A 39 27.84 -12.60 -117.13
CA VAL A 39 26.37 -12.57 -117.24
C VAL A 39 25.78 -13.90 -117.76
N GLY A 40 26.55 -14.67 -118.54
CA GLY A 40 26.08 -15.90 -119.20
C GLY A 40 26.08 -17.17 -118.33
N SER A 41 26.66 -17.16 -117.13
CA SER A 41 26.92 -18.38 -116.34
C SER A 41 25.79 -18.85 -115.41
N GLU A 42 24.63 -18.21 -115.41
CA GLU A 42 23.45 -18.61 -114.61
C GLU A 42 22.17 -18.70 -115.48
N SER A 43 22.08 -19.73 -116.34
CA SER A 43 20.85 -20.06 -117.09
C SER A 43 20.77 -21.55 -117.42
N GLY A 44 19.65 -22.21 -117.05
CA GLY A 44 19.43 -23.66 -117.20
C GLY A 44 18.83 -24.30 -115.93
N MET A 45 17.57 -24.07 -115.56
CA MET A 45 16.29 -24.53 -116.15
C MET A 45 15.86 -25.96 -115.74
N HIS A 46 14.73 -26.08 -115.04
CA HIS A 46 13.47 -26.76 -115.46
C HIS A 46 12.39 -26.54 -114.34
N THR A 47 11.23 -25.88 -114.53
CA THR A 47 9.95 -26.25 -115.21
C THR A 47 9.28 -27.50 -114.60
N HIS A 48 7.98 -27.61 -114.21
CA HIS A 48 6.68 -27.07 -114.72
C HIS A 48 5.67 -26.77 -113.56
N GLN A 49 4.80 -25.73 -113.61
CA GLN A 49 3.41 -25.64 -114.16
C GLN A 49 2.33 -26.38 -113.31
N SER A 50 1.19 -25.80 -112.86
CA SER A 50 0.07 -25.28 -113.68
C SER A 50 -1.02 -24.50 -112.88
N HIS A 51 -1.49 -23.35 -113.41
CA HIS A 51 -2.82 -22.67 -113.31
C HIS A 51 -3.72 -22.81 -112.04
N SER A 52 -4.18 -21.72 -111.40
CA SER A 52 -5.31 -20.87 -111.88
C SER A 52 -5.36 -19.44 -111.26
N SER A 53 -6.13 -18.54 -111.89
CA SER A 53 -6.38 -17.12 -111.52
C SER A 53 -7.77 -16.93 -110.87
N PRO A 54 -8.20 -15.72 -110.43
CA PRO A 54 -7.49 -14.47 -110.09
C PRO A 54 -7.75 -14.11 -108.60
N GLU A 55 -7.83 -12.90 -108.02
CA GLU A 55 -7.61 -11.47 -108.38
C GLU A 55 -7.43 -10.68 -107.05
N ASP A 56 -6.74 -9.52 -107.01
CA ASP A 56 -7.25 -8.28 -106.36
C ASP A 56 -6.32 -7.05 -106.56
N GLN A 57 -6.89 -5.83 -106.57
CA GLN A 57 -6.15 -4.58 -106.86
C GLN A 57 -6.09 -3.61 -105.66
N ILE A 58 -4.90 -3.31 -105.15
CA ILE A 58 -4.71 -2.26 -104.14
C ILE A 58 -4.61 -0.88 -104.82
N ILE A 59 -5.69 -0.11 -104.74
CA ILE A 59 -5.73 1.29 -105.19
C ILE A 59 -5.10 2.21 -104.15
N VAL A 60 -4.13 3.02 -104.56
CA VAL A 60 -3.59 4.13 -103.76
C VAL A 60 -4.55 5.32 -103.82
N LYS A 61 -4.87 5.89 -102.65
CA LYS A 61 -5.37 7.28 -102.53
C LYS A 61 -4.79 7.95 -101.28
N VAL A 62 -4.65 9.27 -101.37
CA VAL A 62 -3.92 10.15 -100.45
C VAL A 62 -4.79 11.38 -100.14
N LYS A 63 -4.55 12.03 -98.99
CA LYS A 63 -5.21 13.23 -98.46
C LYS A 63 -6.65 13.00 -97.93
N ASP A 64 -7.13 13.77 -96.95
CA ASP A 64 -6.81 15.19 -96.72
C ASP A 64 -6.42 15.62 -95.29
N ASP A 65 -5.92 16.85 -95.18
CA ASP A 65 -5.53 17.54 -93.93
C ASP A 65 -6.74 18.19 -93.23
N ASN A 66 -6.65 18.45 -91.92
CA ASN A 66 -7.37 19.54 -91.24
C ASN A 66 -6.77 19.83 -89.83
N GLU A 67 -6.20 21.02 -89.68
CA GLU A 67 -5.92 21.72 -88.40
C GLU A 67 -7.11 22.63 -88.03
N PRO A 68 -7.17 23.34 -86.87
CA PRO A 68 -6.39 23.27 -85.62
C PRO A 68 -7.39 22.92 -84.45
N PRO A 69 -7.39 23.44 -83.19
CA PRO A 69 -6.40 24.21 -82.44
C PRO A 69 -6.14 23.78 -80.97
N VAL A 70 -5.25 24.54 -80.34
CA VAL A 70 -4.92 24.69 -78.91
C VAL A 70 -6.10 24.63 -77.93
N THR A 71 -5.91 23.93 -76.81
CA THR A 71 -6.35 24.40 -75.48
C THR A 71 -5.44 23.84 -74.38
N GLU A 72 -5.12 24.65 -73.37
CA GLU A 72 -4.33 24.23 -72.21
C GLU A 72 -5.18 23.36 -71.27
N LYS A 73 -4.59 22.29 -70.73
CA LYS A 73 -4.69 21.99 -69.29
C LYS A 73 -3.69 20.94 -68.82
N SER A 74 -3.24 21.16 -67.59
CA SER A 74 -2.38 20.30 -66.80
C SER A 74 -2.94 18.88 -66.64
N THR A 75 -2.07 17.88 -66.72
CA THR A 75 -1.97 16.93 -65.60
C THR A 75 -0.52 16.48 -65.44
N ASP A 76 0.04 16.95 -64.35
CA ASP A 76 1.33 16.59 -63.78
C ASP A 76 1.63 15.08 -63.89
N ALA A 77 2.75 14.72 -64.53
CA ALA A 77 3.31 13.37 -64.45
C ALA A 77 4.05 13.21 -63.11
N SER A 78 3.34 13.50 -62.02
CA SER A 78 3.85 13.41 -60.67
C SER A 78 4.32 11.98 -60.43
N GLU A 79 5.59 11.83 -60.10
CA GLU A 79 6.14 10.62 -59.53
C GLU A 79 5.34 10.34 -58.26
N VAL A 80 4.45 9.33 -58.29
CA VAL A 80 3.57 8.97 -57.16
C VAL A 80 4.43 8.30 -56.08
N MET A 81 5.21 9.14 -55.39
CA MET A 81 5.86 8.81 -54.16
C MET A 81 4.81 8.31 -53.16
N LEU A 82 5.22 7.32 -52.38
CA LEU A 82 4.41 6.74 -51.32
C LEU A 82 4.00 7.84 -50.33
N GLU A 83 2.71 8.19 -50.29
CA GLU A 83 2.12 8.73 -49.06
C GLU A 83 2.21 7.63 -48.00
N ILE A 84 3.28 7.69 -47.21
CA ILE A 84 3.42 6.90 -45.98
C ILE A 84 2.23 7.29 -45.09
N PRO A 85 1.30 6.38 -44.76
CA PRO A 85 0.13 6.74 -43.97
C PRO A 85 0.57 7.34 -42.63
N ASP A 86 -0.03 8.44 -42.20
CA ASP A 86 0.31 9.01 -40.90
C ASP A 86 -0.26 8.12 -39.78
N PHE A 87 0.62 7.31 -39.19
CA PHE A 87 0.31 6.40 -38.09
C PHE A 87 -0.11 7.16 -36.81
N SER A 88 -0.03 8.49 -36.76
CA SER A 88 -0.50 9.30 -35.61
C SER A 88 -1.98 9.06 -35.27
N LEU A 89 -2.85 8.83 -36.27
CA LEU A 89 -4.27 8.55 -36.05
C LEU A 89 -4.53 7.23 -35.31
N LEU A 90 -3.65 6.24 -35.45
CA LEU A 90 -3.83 4.90 -34.85
C LEU A 90 -3.65 4.90 -33.33
N LYS A 91 -3.08 5.96 -32.75
CA LYS A 91 -2.82 6.06 -31.30
C LYS A 91 -4.09 6.14 -30.44
N HIS A 92 -5.24 6.46 -31.04
CA HIS A 92 -6.52 6.65 -30.35
C HIS A 92 -7.64 5.70 -30.84
N MET A 93 -7.30 4.73 -31.71
CA MET A 93 -8.25 3.80 -32.33
C MET A 93 -8.30 2.47 -31.54
N PRO A 94 -9.47 1.83 -31.35
CA PRO A 94 -9.54 0.54 -30.66
C PRO A 94 -8.88 -0.59 -31.46
N SER A 95 -8.36 -1.61 -30.75
CA SER A 95 -7.50 -2.67 -31.32
C SER A 95 -8.11 -3.43 -32.51
N GLU A 96 -9.43 -3.60 -32.53
CA GLU A 96 -10.13 -4.29 -33.63
C GLU A 96 -10.20 -3.43 -34.90
N GLU A 97 -10.42 -2.12 -34.75
CA GLU A 97 -10.39 -1.16 -35.86
C GLU A 97 -8.98 -0.98 -36.41
N ILE A 98 -7.95 -0.88 -35.55
CA ILE A 98 -6.53 -0.89 -35.97
C ILE A 98 -6.25 -2.14 -36.83
N THR A 99 -6.71 -3.30 -36.36
CA THR A 99 -6.51 -4.57 -37.07
C THR A 99 -7.20 -4.59 -38.43
N ASN A 100 -8.36 -3.94 -38.56
CA ASN A 100 -9.08 -3.83 -39.82
C ASN A 100 -8.48 -2.77 -40.77
N PHE A 101 -8.00 -1.63 -40.26
CA PHE A 101 -7.24 -0.63 -41.01
C PHE A 101 -5.97 -1.22 -41.63
N LEU A 102 -5.18 -1.93 -40.83
CA LEU A 102 -3.95 -2.60 -41.30
C LEU A 102 -4.25 -3.66 -42.36
N LYS A 103 -5.36 -4.42 -42.22
CA LYS A 103 -5.82 -5.34 -43.28
C LYS A 103 -6.19 -4.61 -44.57
N SER A 104 -6.89 -3.46 -44.50
CA SER A 104 -7.27 -2.71 -45.71
C SER A 104 -6.07 -2.11 -46.45
N GLU A 105 -5.12 -1.48 -45.74
CA GLU A 105 -3.92 -0.93 -46.37
C GLU A 105 -3.01 -2.05 -46.91
N TRP A 106 -2.89 -3.19 -46.22
CA TRP A 106 -2.18 -4.36 -46.75
C TRP A 106 -2.81 -4.89 -48.05
N LEU A 107 -4.16 -4.93 -48.13
CA LEU A 107 -4.87 -5.31 -49.36
C LEU A 107 -4.71 -4.27 -50.50
N LYS A 108 -4.58 -2.99 -50.18
CA LYS A 108 -4.33 -1.90 -51.12
C LYS A 108 -2.92 -1.99 -51.71
N VAL A 109 -1.89 -2.14 -50.86
CA VAL A 109 -0.49 -2.36 -51.27
C VAL A 109 -0.35 -3.63 -52.11
N ARG A 110 -1.00 -4.73 -51.72
CA ARG A 110 -0.99 -5.98 -52.51
C ARG A 110 -1.53 -5.76 -53.93
N ARG A 111 -2.70 -5.13 -54.08
CA ARG A 111 -3.32 -4.87 -55.40
C ARG A 111 -2.46 -3.97 -56.28
N GLN A 112 -1.80 -2.98 -55.69
CA GLN A 112 -0.86 -2.11 -56.41
C GLN A 112 0.32 -2.91 -56.97
N HIS A 113 0.94 -3.77 -56.15
CA HIS A 113 2.05 -4.61 -56.59
C HIS A 113 1.64 -5.64 -57.66
N GLU A 114 0.44 -6.23 -57.54
CA GLU A 114 -0.15 -7.10 -58.58
C GLU A 114 -0.36 -6.35 -59.92
N SER A 115 -0.76 -5.07 -59.86
CA SER A 115 -0.91 -4.20 -61.03
C SER A 115 0.43 -3.89 -61.72
N GLU A 116 1.46 -3.52 -60.95
CA GLU A 116 2.80 -3.24 -61.46
C GLU A 116 3.47 -4.48 -62.10
N LEU A 117 3.31 -5.65 -61.47
CA LEU A 117 3.76 -6.93 -62.04
C LEU A 117 3.06 -7.24 -63.36
N HIS A 118 1.74 -6.98 -63.46
CA HIS A 118 1.00 -7.17 -64.70
C HIS A 118 1.48 -6.22 -65.80
N GLN A 119 1.67 -4.93 -65.49
CA GLN A 119 2.19 -3.94 -66.43
C GLN A 119 3.57 -4.34 -66.97
N LYS A 120 4.52 -4.69 -66.08
CA LYS A 120 5.88 -5.10 -66.48
C LYS A 120 5.90 -6.41 -67.28
N THR A 121 4.94 -7.29 -67.05
CA THR A 121 4.77 -8.52 -67.83
C THR A 121 4.36 -8.22 -69.27
N GLU A 122 3.42 -7.30 -69.52
CA GLU A 122 3.05 -6.93 -70.90
C GLU A 122 4.16 -6.14 -71.61
N GLU A 123 4.94 -5.31 -70.89
CA GLU A 123 6.12 -4.66 -71.48
C GLU A 123 7.15 -5.68 -72.00
N LEU A 124 7.39 -6.76 -71.26
CA LEU A 124 8.27 -7.86 -71.66
C LEU A 124 7.74 -8.57 -72.93
N PHE A 125 6.44 -8.85 -72.99
CA PHE A 125 5.83 -9.47 -74.17
C PHE A 125 5.81 -8.55 -75.40
N ARG A 126 5.64 -7.23 -75.21
CA ARG A 126 5.76 -6.21 -76.26
C ARG A 126 7.16 -6.24 -76.91
N VAL A 127 8.21 -6.10 -76.10
CA VAL A 127 9.60 -6.11 -76.59
C VAL A 127 9.96 -7.45 -77.26
N LYS A 128 9.53 -8.58 -76.69
CA LYS A 128 9.74 -9.92 -77.27
C LYS A 128 9.09 -10.08 -78.65
N ARG A 129 7.95 -9.43 -78.89
CA ARG A 129 7.22 -9.42 -80.18
C ARG A 129 7.94 -8.57 -81.24
N GLU A 130 8.57 -7.47 -80.84
CA GLU A 130 9.35 -6.61 -81.75
C GLU A 130 10.71 -7.23 -82.13
N TYR A 131 11.42 -7.82 -81.17
CA TYR A 131 12.66 -8.56 -81.44
C TYR A 131 12.44 -9.72 -82.42
N ALA A 132 11.30 -10.41 -82.33
CA ALA A 132 10.94 -11.45 -83.29
C ALA A 132 10.73 -10.90 -84.72
N LYS A 133 10.11 -9.73 -84.87
CA LYS A 133 9.96 -9.05 -86.17
C LYS A 133 11.31 -8.64 -86.77
N ALA A 134 12.18 -8.05 -85.95
CA ALA A 134 13.50 -7.58 -86.39
C ALA A 134 14.42 -8.72 -86.89
N LYS A 135 14.19 -9.96 -86.44
CA LYS A 135 14.95 -11.14 -86.89
C LYS A 135 14.53 -11.67 -88.27
N ALA A 136 13.37 -11.25 -88.80
CA ALA A 136 12.81 -11.77 -90.05
C ALA A 136 13.23 -11.02 -91.33
N SER A 137 13.95 -9.90 -91.22
CA SER A 137 14.10 -8.90 -92.29
C SER A 137 15.54 -8.72 -92.83
N LEU A 138 16.39 -9.76 -92.78
CA LEU A 138 17.80 -9.66 -93.20
C LEU A 138 18.19 -10.74 -94.26
N PRO A 139 18.55 -10.35 -95.51
CA PRO A 139 18.91 -11.30 -96.56
C PRO A 139 20.36 -11.82 -96.48
N LEU A 140 20.66 -12.92 -97.17
CA LEU A 140 21.91 -13.66 -97.05
C LEU A 140 23.14 -12.95 -97.65
N LYS A 141 24.30 -13.19 -97.04
CA LYS A 141 25.54 -12.43 -97.27
C LYS A 141 26.21 -12.64 -98.64
N LYS A 142 25.76 -13.58 -99.48
CA LYS A 142 26.45 -13.96 -100.75
C LYS A 142 26.08 -13.12 -101.98
N GLU A 143 24.84 -12.63 -102.10
CA GLU A 143 24.39 -11.85 -103.28
C GLU A 143 25.18 -10.55 -103.48
N ARG A 144 25.56 -9.90 -102.37
CA ARG A 144 26.18 -8.58 -102.38
C ARG A 144 27.57 -8.55 -103.03
N GLU A 145 28.30 -9.66 -103.01
CA GLU A 145 29.67 -9.74 -103.52
C GLU A 145 29.69 -9.87 -105.05
N LEU A 146 28.73 -10.58 -105.65
CA LEU A 146 28.58 -10.72 -107.10
C LEU A 146 28.23 -9.36 -107.75
N GLU A 147 27.26 -8.63 -107.20
CA GLU A 147 26.79 -7.35 -107.74
C GLU A 147 27.83 -6.23 -107.59
N PHE A 148 28.68 -6.30 -106.55
CA PHE A 148 29.85 -5.43 -106.41
C PHE A 148 30.89 -5.68 -107.51
N ILE A 149 31.11 -6.93 -107.91
CA ILE A 149 32.04 -7.28 -109.01
C ILE A 149 31.48 -6.79 -110.36
N LYS A 150 30.20 -7.04 -110.66
CA LYS A 150 29.54 -6.55 -111.89
C LYS A 150 29.63 -5.03 -112.03
N SER A 151 29.31 -4.28 -110.97
CA SER A 151 29.34 -2.81 -111.00
C SER A 151 30.76 -2.24 -111.18
N LYS A 152 31.79 -2.86 -110.58
CA LYS A 152 33.20 -2.49 -110.85
C LYS A 152 33.61 -2.76 -112.30
N LEU A 153 33.21 -3.89 -112.88
CA LEU A 153 33.56 -4.25 -114.25
C LEU A 153 32.94 -3.28 -115.26
N LEU A 154 31.65 -2.97 -115.10
CA LEU A 154 30.93 -1.95 -115.88
C LEU A 154 31.56 -0.56 -115.77
N GLN A 155 31.92 -0.12 -114.56
CA GLN A 155 32.58 1.19 -114.37
C GLN A 155 33.97 1.24 -115.05
N THR A 156 34.67 0.11 -115.15
CA THR A 156 35.99 0.05 -115.79
C THR A 156 35.86 0.14 -117.32
N ILE A 157 34.89 -0.56 -117.92
CA ILE A 157 34.57 -0.47 -119.35
C ILE A 157 34.15 0.96 -119.73
N SER A 158 33.30 1.60 -118.91
CA SER A 158 32.87 2.99 -119.11
C SER A 158 34.06 3.96 -119.13
N LYS A 159 34.98 3.86 -118.16
CA LYS A 159 36.19 4.72 -118.10
C LYS A 159 37.15 4.51 -119.28
N LEU A 160 37.33 3.27 -119.75
CA LEU A 160 38.09 2.99 -120.97
C LEU A 160 37.42 3.63 -122.20
N GLY A 161 36.08 3.62 -122.27
CA GLY A 161 35.31 4.31 -123.29
C GLY A 161 35.46 5.84 -123.25
N GLU A 162 35.48 6.46 -122.06
CA GLU A 162 35.74 7.91 -121.91
C GLU A 162 37.15 8.30 -122.37
N ILE A 163 38.17 7.48 -122.08
CA ILE A 163 39.54 7.73 -122.51
C ILE A 163 39.67 7.60 -124.03
N ALA A 164 39.07 6.57 -124.64
CA ALA A 164 39.10 6.35 -126.09
C ALA A 164 38.27 7.37 -126.91
N SER A 165 37.36 8.13 -126.28
CA SER A 165 36.48 9.10 -126.96
C SER A 165 36.91 10.56 -126.81
N ARG A 166 38.01 10.86 -126.11
CA ARG A 166 38.61 12.20 -126.04
C ARG A 166 39.30 12.60 -127.34
N LYS A 167 38.51 13.01 -128.34
CA LYS A 167 38.97 13.76 -129.50
C LYS A 167 39.34 15.19 -129.09
N GLU A 168 40.47 15.71 -129.56
CA GLU A 168 40.90 17.09 -129.27
C GLU A 168 39.89 18.11 -129.82
N ASN A 169 39.39 18.99 -128.94
CA ASN A 169 38.58 20.15 -129.29
C ASN A 169 39.19 21.40 -128.64
N SER A 170 39.93 22.19 -129.42
CA SER A 170 40.47 23.48 -129.02
C SER A 170 39.75 24.62 -129.74
N CYS A 171 39.07 25.48 -128.99
CA CYS A 171 38.73 26.83 -129.46
C CYS A 171 38.66 27.77 -128.26
N PHE A 172 39.40 28.87 -128.31
CA PHE A 172 39.59 29.81 -127.20
C PHE A 172 39.28 31.21 -127.73
N GLU A 173 38.04 31.69 -127.57
CA GLU A 173 37.70 33.10 -127.80
C GLU A 173 36.35 33.45 -127.16
N CYS A 174 36.39 34.03 -125.94
CA CYS A 174 35.28 34.79 -125.35
C CYS A 174 35.79 35.61 -124.14
N ASN A 175 35.61 36.93 -124.19
CA ASN A 175 36.00 37.96 -123.20
C ASN A 175 36.55 37.51 -121.82
N GLU A 176 37.88 37.57 -121.64
CA GLU A 176 38.55 37.37 -120.34
C GLU A 176 38.00 38.25 -119.20
N ASN A 177 37.48 39.42 -119.53
CA ASN A 177 37.12 40.46 -118.56
C ASN A 177 35.85 40.10 -117.74
N GLU A 178 34.94 39.27 -118.28
CA GLU A 178 33.74 38.86 -117.55
C GLU A 178 34.03 37.75 -116.53
N GLU A 179 34.78 36.72 -116.93
CA GLU A 179 35.24 35.66 -116.02
C GLU A 179 36.14 36.21 -114.91
N LYS A 180 36.96 37.22 -115.22
CA LYS A 180 37.75 37.96 -114.21
C LYS A 180 36.86 38.66 -113.16
N CYS A 181 35.71 39.21 -113.55
CA CYS A 181 34.75 39.77 -112.61
C CYS A 181 34.06 38.67 -111.78
N ARG A 182 33.54 37.62 -112.42
CA ARG A 182 32.91 36.47 -111.74
C ARG A 182 33.84 35.82 -110.71
N LEU A 183 35.12 35.66 -111.05
CA LEU A 183 36.14 35.13 -110.14
C LEU A 183 36.41 36.09 -108.98
N LYS A 184 36.51 37.41 -109.23
CA LYS A 184 36.69 38.44 -108.20
C LYS A 184 35.52 38.46 -107.22
N ASP A 185 34.28 38.39 -107.71
CA ASP A 185 33.08 38.43 -106.88
C ASP A 185 32.95 37.14 -106.05
N ARG A 186 33.27 35.98 -106.64
CA ARG A 186 33.37 34.70 -105.91
C ARG A 186 34.45 34.73 -104.82
N ILE A 187 35.61 35.32 -105.09
CA ILE A 187 36.67 35.54 -104.08
C ILE A 187 36.17 36.49 -102.98
N GLY A 188 35.44 37.54 -103.33
CA GLY A 188 34.82 38.47 -102.37
C GLY A 188 33.83 37.78 -101.42
N MET A 189 32.92 36.96 -101.97
CA MET A 189 31.99 36.14 -101.17
C MET A 189 32.74 35.17 -100.26
N LEU A 190 33.72 34.42 -100.80
CA LEU A 190 34.50 33.46 -100.02
C LEU A 190 35.33 34.11 -98.90
N LEU A 191 35.85 35.32 -99.11
CA LEU A 191 36.53 36.10 -98.08
C LEU A 191 35.56 36.60 -96.99
N HIS A 192 34.37 37.07 -97.38
CA HIS A 192 33.32 37.46 -96.44
C HIS A 192 32.85 36.26 -95.59
N ASP A 193 32.57 35.12 -96.22
CA ASP A 193 32.22 33.87 -95.54
C ASP A 193 33.34 33.40 -94.61
N ASN A 194 34.61 33.44 -95.05
CA ASN A 194 35.74 33.05 -94.20
C ASN A 194 35.86 33.95 -92.97
N ASN A 195 35.65 35.26 -93.12
CA ASN A 195 35.64 36.20 -91.99
C ASN A 195 34.44 35.97 -91.05
N ARG A 196 33.23 35.72 -91.58
CA ARG A 196 32.05 35.37 -90.76
C ARG A 196 32.27 34.06 -89.98
N LEU A 197 32.86 33.05 -90.61
CA LEU A 197 33.21 31.78 -89.98
C LEU A 197 34.29 31.94 -88.90
N ARG A 198 35.27 32.84 -89.07
CA ARG A 198 36.24 33.18 -88.02
C ARG A 198 35.57 33.83 -86.80
N GLY A 199 34.59 34.72 -87.02
CA GLY A 199 33.77 35.31 -85.95
C GLY A 199 33.06 34.23 -85.14
N LEU A 200 32.23 33.43 -85.81
CA LEU A 200 31.49 32.32 -85.19
C LEU A 200 32.41 31.31 -84.46
N LEU A 201 33.62 31.06 -84.98
CA LEU A 201 34.60 30.19 -84.34
C LEU A 201 35.25 30.84 -83.11
N ALA A 202 35.42 32.17 -83.09
CA ALA A 202 35.85 32.90 -81.90
C ALA A 202 34.76 32.89 -80.82
N ASP A 203 33.51 33.17 -81.18
CA ASP A 203 32.36 33.14 -80.27
C ASP A 203 32.23 31.76 -79.60
N LYS A 204 32.27 30.69 -80.41
CA LYS A 204 32.25 29.30 -79.92
C LYS A 204 33.46 28.94 -79.07
N ARG A 205 34.60 29.61 -79.24
CA ARG A 205 35.80 29.40 -78.39
C ARG A 205 35.63 30.01 -77.01
N GLU A 206 35.00 31.18 -76.90
CA GLU A 206 34.69 31.80 -75.61
C GLU A 206 33.56 31.08 -74.88
N GLU A 207 32.55 30.58 -75.60
CA GLU A 207 31.52 29.67 -75.07
C GLU A 207 32.13 28.40 -74.46
N VAL A 208 33.06 27.74 -75.16
CA VAL A 208 33.77 26.55 -74.66
C VAL A 208 34.62 26.88 -73.41
N LYS A 209 35.28 28.04 -73.35
CA LYS A 209 35.99 28.48 -72.14
C LYS A 209 35.05 28.68 -70.95
N HIS A 210 33.91 29.34 -71.17
CA HIS A 210 32.91 29.58 -70.14
C HIS A 210 32.32 28.27 -69.60
N LEU A 211 31.91 27.36 -70.49
CA LEU A 211 31.44 26.03 -70.12
C LEU A 211 32.52 25.21 -69.39
N SER A 212 33.79 25.28 -69.83
CA SER A 212 34.90 24.62 -69.13
C SER A 212 35.13 25.18 -67.71
N SER A 213 34.89 26.47 -67.50
CA SER A 213 34.94 27.10 -66.16
C SER A 213 33.80 26.59 -65.28
N GLN A 214 32.57 26.56 -65.80
CA GLN A 214 31.40 26.01 -65.08
C GLN A 214 31.57 24.53 -64.74
N VAL A 215 32.09 23.71 -65.65
CA VAL A 215 32.39 22.29 -65.39
C VAL A 215 33.47 22.12 -64.32
N SER A 216 34.47 23.01 -64.27
CA SER A 216 35.50 22.99 -63.22
C SER A 216 34.95 23.39 -61.84
N ASP A 217 34.12 24.42 -61.78
CA ASP A 217 33.42 24.84 -60.55
C ASP A 217 32.46 23.76 -60.05
N ALA A 218 31.61 23.22 -60.92
CA ALA A 218 30.71 22.11 -60.60
C ALA A 218 31.47 20.87 -60.11
N LYS A 219 32.59 20.51 -60.76
CA LYS A 219 33.49 19.44 -60.31
C LYS A 219 34.06 19.72 -58.91
N SER A 220 34.42 20.97 -58.60
CA SER A 220 34.93 21.33 -57.27
C SER A 220 33.86 21.19 -56.18
N LYS A 221 32.61 21.59 -56.47
CA LYS A 221 31.45 21.45 -55.58
C LYS A 221 31.08 19.99 -55.36
N ILE A 222 31.10 19.18 -56.42
CA ILE A 222 30.90 17.72 -56.35
C ILE A 222 32.02 17.06 -55.52
N ALA A 223 33.28 17.51 -55.63
CA ALA A 223 34.38 16.98 -54.83
C ALA A 223 34.31 17.36 -53.33
N GLN A 224 33.68 18.50 -52.99
CA GLN A 224 33.44 18.90 -51.59
C GLN A 224 32.22 18.19 -50.97
N ARG A 225 31.24 17.81 -51.78
CA ARG A 225 29.97 17.21 -51.33
C ARG A 225 30.13 16.00 -50.39
N PRO A 226 31.02 15.01 -50.64
CA PRO A 226 31.27 13.89 -49.72
C PRO A 226 31.76 14.33 -48.33
N LEU A 227 32.49 15.44 -48.21
CA LEU A 227 32.96 15.95 -46.91
C LEU A 227 31.83 16.57 -46.09
N SER A 228 30.86 17.24 -46.74
CA SER A 228 29.63 17.68 -46.08
C SER A 228 28.70 16.52 -45.72
N GLU A 229 28.56 15.52 -46.60
CA GLU A 229 27.74 14.34 -46.34
C GLU A 229 28.31 13.49 -45.20
N ALA A 230 29.63 13.29 -45.13
CA ALA A 230 30.28 12.60 -44.01
C ALA A 230 30.11 13.32 -42.66
N LYS A 231 30.19 14.67 -42.65
CA LYS A 231 29.93 15.47 -41.44
C LYS A 231 28.48 15.34 -40.98
N LEU A 232 27.53 15.35 -41.92
CA LEU A 232 26.11 15.21 -41.61
C LEU A 232 25.79 13.79 -41.12
N LEU A 233 26.36 12.75 -41.74
CA LEU A 233 26.23 11.35 -41.30
C LEU A 233 26.74 11.18 -39.86
N ASN A 234 27.95 11.65 -39.55
CA ASN A 234 28.51 11.60 -38.19
C ASN A 234 27.62 12.36 -37.16
N SER A 235 26.99 13.47 -37.56
CA SER A 235 26.03 14.18 -36.69
C SER A 235 24.74 13.39 -36.45
N PHE A 236 24.26 12.65 -37.46
CA PHE A 236 23.09 11.78 -37.37
C PHE A 236 23.37 10.51 -36.55
N GLU A 237 24.57 9.95 -36.65
CA GLU A 237 25.04 8.84 -35.80
C GLU A 237 25.16 9.27 -34.33
N LYS A 238 25.68 10.48 -34.05
CA LYS A 238 25.71 11.05 -32.70
C LYS A 238 24.31 11.24 -32.11
N LEU A 239 23.40 11.87 -32.87
CA LEU A 239 22.00 12.06 -32.45
C LEU A 239 21.25 10.73 -32.26
N ARG A 240 21.60 9.69 -33.03
CA ARG A 240 21.07 8.33 -32.85
C ARG A 240 21.52 7.70 -31.53
N ALA A 241 22.79 7.87 -31.15
CA ALA A 241 23.28 7.39 -29.86
C ALA A 241 22.55 8.09 -28.70
N GLU A 242 22.51 9.43 -28.73
CA GLU A 242 21.80 10.25 -27.72
C GLU A 242 20.31 9.88 -27.60
N LEU A 243 19.65 9.52 -28.71
CA LEU A 243 18.26 9.08 -28.71
C LEU A 243 18.06 7.70 -28.04
N GLU A 244 18.99 6.76 -28.22
CA GLU A 244 18.93 5.45 -27.57
C GLU A 244 19.31 5.56 -26.08
N ASP A 245 20.28 6.41 -25.72
CA ASP A 245 20.61 6.72 -24.32
C ASP A 245 19.39 7.30 -23.57
N LEU A 246 18.74 8.33 -24.12
CA LEU A 246 17.51 8.94 -23.58
C LEU A 246 16.30 7.98 -23.52
N LYS A 247 16.33 6.89 -24.30
CA LYS A 247 15.30 5.85 -24.34
C LYS A 247 15.58 4.78 -23.28
N VAL A 248 16.85 4.45 -23.02
CA VAL A 248 17.27 3.63 -21.88
C VAL A 248 17.02 4.36 -20.56
N GLU A 249 17.42 5.63 -20.45
CA GLU A 249 17.18 6.46 -19.25
C GLU A 249 15.69 6.51 -18.91
N ARG A 250 14.82 6.81 -19.88
CA ARG A 250 13.37 6.80 -19.68
C ARG A 250 12.82 5.44 -19.26
N HIS A 251 13.37 4.34 -19.80
CA HIS A 251 12.95 3.01 -19.40
C HIS A 251 13.35 2.70 -17.94
N LEU A 252 14.58 3.07 -17.54
CA LEU A 252 15.07 2.93 -16.17
C LEU A 252 14.27 3.79 -15.18
N ASN A 253 13.95 5.05 -15.53
CA ASN A 253 13.12 5.92 -14.69
C ASN A 253 11.70 5.32 -14.52
N ASN A 254 11.07 4.86 -15.61
CA ASN A 254 9.76 4.18 -15.52
C ASN A 254 9.80 2.91 -14.64
N LEU A 255 10.91 2.15 -14.66
CA LEU A 255 11.09 0.97 -13.80
C LEU A 255 11.34 1.36 -12.34
N LEU A 256 12.09 2.44 -12.09
CA LEU A 256 12.35 2.99 -10.77
C LEU A 256 11.05 3.51 -10.13
N ASP A 257 10.30 4.35 -10.84
CA ASP A 257 8.98 4.83 -10.42
C ASP A 257 8.05 3.64 -10.10
N SER A 258 7.97 2.65 -11.00
CA SER A 258 7.18 1.43 -10.77
C SER A 258 7.68 0.55 -9.62
N SER A 259 8.93 0.70 -9.19
CA SER A 259 9.45 0.02 -8.00
C SER A 259 9.08 0.78 -6.74
N ILE A 260 9.29 2.10 -6.71
CA ILE A 260 8.95 2.98 -5.59
C ILE A 260 7.45 2.92 -5.30
N PHE A 261 6.59 2.96 -6.33
CA PHE A 261 5.15 2.82 -6.12
C PHE A 261 4.77 1.44 -5.57
N ARG A 262 5.39 0.35 -6.02
CA ARG A 262 5.13 -0.99 -5.49
C ARG A 262 5.55 -1.08 -4.02
N GLU A 263 6.78 -0.68 -3.69
CA GLU A 263 7.33 -0.68 -2.33
C GLU A 263 6.44 0.14 -1.38
N ALA A 264 5.99 1.33 -1.79
CA ALA A 264 5.06 2.14 -1.01
C ALA A 264 3.65 1.51 -0.86
N PHE A 265 3.15 0.79 -1.88
CA PHE A 265 1.87 0.06 -1.75
C PHE A 265 2.00 -1.18 -0.86
N ASP A 266 3.10 -1.92 -0.97
CA ASP A 266 3.41 -3.08 -0.14
C ASP A 266 3.52 -2.64 1.35
N ASP A 267 4.19 -1.52 1.64
CA ASP A 267 4.26 -0.90 2.97
C ASP A 267 2.87 -0.53 3.52
N TYR A 268 2.00 0.10 2.71
CA TYR A 268 0.64 0.42 3.13
C TYR A 268 -0.24 -0.84 3.33
N GLU A 269 -0.07 -1.88 2.52
CA GLU A 269 -0.79 -3.15 2.70
C GLU A 269 -0.36 -3.85 4.01
N ASN A 270 0.94 -3.87 4.31
CA ASN A 270 1.46 -4.37 5.60
C ASN A 270 0.91 -3.55 6.79
N GLN A 271 0.95 -2.21 6.74
CA GLN A 271 0.39 -1.36 7.80
C GLN A 271 -1.12 -1.59 8.01
N ILE A 272 -1.88 -1.76 6.92
CA ILE A 272 -3.31 -2.09 7.00
C ILE A 272 -3.51 -3.49 7.60
N TYR A 273 -2.67 -4.47 7.26
CA TYR A 273 -2.72 -5.80 7.85
C TYR A 273 -2.49 -5.77 9.37
N ASP A 274 -1.44 -5.10 9.83
CA ASP A 274 -1.07 -5.01 11.25
C ASP A 274 -2.16 -4.29 12.06
N MET A 275 -2.70 -3.17 11.54
CA MET A 275 -3.84 -2.46 12.16
C MET A 275 -5.10 -3.34 12.26
N ASN A 276 -5.34 -4.23 11.29
CA ASN A 276 -6.46 -5.18 11.36
C ASN A 276 -6.22 -6.29 12.40
N GLN A 277 -4.97 -6.75 12.58
CA GLN A 277 -4.62 -7.70 13.64
C GLN A 277 -4.75 -7.08 15.03
N GLU A 278 -4.24 -5.86 15.24
CA GLU A 278 -4.43 -5.11 16.48
C GLU A 278 -5.93 -4.89 16.76
N GLY A 279 -6.71 -4.48 15.75
CA GLY A 279 -8.16 -4.32 15.86
C GLY A 279 -8.90 -5.63 16.21
N SER A 280 -8.41 -6.78 15.75
CA SER A 280 -8.92 -8.10 16.10
C SER A 280 -8.62 -8.44 17.57
N PHE A 281 -7.36 -8.28 17.99
CA PHE A 281 -6.91 -8.51 19.36
C PHE A 281 -7.63 -7.62 20.38
N LEU A 282 -7.74 -6.31 20.11
CA LEU A 282 -8.47 -5.37 20.96
C LEU A 282 -9.96 -5.72 21.08
N LYS A 283 -10.55 -6.29 20.03
CA LYS A 283 -11.95 -6.77 20.04
C LYS A 283 -12.11 -8.04 20.87
N GLU A 284 -11.18 -8.98 20.81
CA GLU A 284 -11.19 -10.17 21.67
C GLU A 284 -11.00 -9.80 23.14
N LEU A 285 -10.05 -8.91 23.44
CA LEU A 285 -9.85 -8.35 24.79
C LEU A 285 -11.10 -7.61 25.29
N LEU A 286 -11.79 -6.85 24.43
CA LEU A 286 -13.05 -6.18 24.80
C LEU A 286 -14.14 -7.19 25.20
N ASN A 287 -14.30 -8.28 24.44
CA ASN A 287 -15.26 -9.35 24.77
C ASN A 287 -14.92 -9.99 26.12
N GLU A 288 -13.64 -10.30 26.37
CA GLU A 288 -13.18 -10.87 27.64
C GLU A 288 -13.49 -9.94 28.84
N LYS A 289 -13.35 -8.62 28.65
CA LYS A 289 -13.72 -7.63 29.66
C LYS A 289 -15.23 -7.47 29.84
N GLU A 290 -16.04 -7.62 28.79
CA GLU A 290 -17.50 -7.63 28.93
C GLU A 290 -17.98 -8.85 29.75
N ASP A 291 -17.45 -10.05 29.50
CA ASP A 291 -17.83 -11.23 30.27
C ASP A 291 -17.29 -11.22 31.71
N GLN A 292 -16.09 -10.67 31.95
CA GLN A 292 -15.63 -10.37 33.32
C GLN A 292 -16.60 -9.40 34.03
N LEU A 293 -17.08 -8.36 33.34
CA LEU A 293 -18.07 -7.43 33.88
C LEU A 293 -19.43 -8.11 34.15
N ARG A 294 -19.88 -9.02 33.28
CA ARG A 294 -21.09 -9.83 33.43
C ARG A 294 -21.06 -10.66 34.70
N ILE A 295 -19.97 -11.39 34.93
CA ILE A 295 -19.77 -12.22 36.14
C ILE A 295 -19.79 -11.35 37.41
N ILE A 296 -19.07 -10.23 37.41
CA ILE A 296 -19.04 -9.27 38.54
C ILE A 296 -20.43 -8.69 38.80
N TYR A 297 -21.21 -8.38 37.75
CA TYR A 297 -22.58 -7.88 37.89
C TYR A 297 -23.50 -8.92 38.53
N GLU A 298 -23.46 -10.18 38.07
CA GLU A 298 -24.25 -11.25 38.67
C GLU A 298 -23.92 -11.49 40.14
N ASP A 299 -22.63 -11.57 40.49
CA ASP A 299 -22.20 -11.78 41.87
C ASP A 299 -22.56 -10.59 42.77
N ARG A 300 -22.57 -9.35 42.24
CA ARG A 300 -23.10 -8.18 42.92
C ARG A 300 -24.61 -8.30 43.20
N GLN A 301 -25.41 -8.89 42.30
CA GLN A 301 -26.83 -9.15 42.56
C GLN A 301 -27.03 -10.29 43.58
N LYS A 302 -26.24 -11.38 43.51
CA LYS A 302 -26.23 -12.46 44.50
C LYS A 302 -25.89 -11.92 45.90
N LEU A 303 -24.89 -11.04 46.00
CA LEU A 303 -24.49 -10.38 47.24
C LEU A 303 -25.57 -9.42 47.76
N LYS A 304 -26.21 -8.62 46.88
CA LYS A 304 -27.34 -7.75 47.23
C LYS A 304 -28.52 -8.57 47.81
N HIS A 305 -28.84 -9.72 47.23
CA HIS A 305 -29.88 -10.60 47.75
C HIS A 305 -29.53 -11.14 49.15
N LYS A 306 -28.31 -11.65 49.34
CA LYS A 306 -27.80 -12.10 50.66
C LYS A 306 -27.80 -10.97 51.70
N ASN A 307 -27.43 -9.75 51.31
CA ASN A 307 -27.48 -8.59 52.19
C ASN A 307 -28.92 -8.26 52.64
N ASN A 308 -29.89 -8.32 51.72
CA ASN A 308 -31.31 -8.11 52.06
C ASN A 308 -31.83 -9.19 53.04
N GLN A 309 -31.41 -10.45 52.87
CA GLN A 309 -31.72 -11.52 53.83
C GLN A 309 -31.11 -11.21 55.22
N LEU A 310 -29.85 -10.80 55.29
CA LEU A 310 -29.18 -10.43 56.54
C LEU A 310 -29.85 -9.25 57.25
N VAL A 311 -30.30 -8.22 56.49
CA VAL A 311 -31.06 -7.09 57.04
C VAL A 311 -32.40 -7.57 57.63
N SER A 312 -33.09 -8.50 56.97
CA SER A 312 -34.32 -9.10 57.50
C SER A 312 -34.07 -9.89 58.80
N ILE A 313 -33.01 -10.69 58.86
CA ILE A 313 -32.62 -11.47 60.05
C ILE A 313 -32.23 -10.53 61.20
N ALA A 314 -31.48 -9.46 60.93
CA ALA A 314 -31.13 -8.46 61.92
C ALA A 314 -32.36 -7.73 62.49
N GLY A 315 -33.35 -7.42 61.65
CA GLY A 315 -34.63 -6.85 62.08
C GLY A 315 -35.41 -7.77 63.03
N SER A 316 -35.53 -9.06 62.69
CA SER A 316 -36.17 -10.06 63.56
C SER A 316 -35.39 -10.29 64.86
N LEU A 317 -34.06 -10.28 64.81
CA LEU A 317 -33.22 -10.37 66.02
C LEU A 317 -33.39 -9.16 66.93
N MET A 318 -33.53 -7.96 66.38
CA MET A 318 -33.79 -6.74 67.16
C MET A 318 -35.17 -6.80 67.85
N GLN A 319 -36.23 -7.21 67.13
CA GLN A 319 -37.54 -7.46 67.76
C GLN A 319 -37.48 -8.50 68.89
N HIS A 320 -36.72 -9.59 68.72
CA HIS A 320 -36.54 -10.58 69.77
C HIS A 320 -35.72 -10.03 70.95
N HIS A 321 -34.75 -9.14 70.71
CA HIS A 321 -34.01 -8.46 71.78
C HIS A 321 -34.94 -7.53 72.58
N ASP A 322 -35.77 -6.74 71.91
CA ASP A 322 -36.76 -5.86 72.54
C ASP A 322 -37.77 -6.66 73.39
N GLN A 323 -38.22 -7.82 72.91
CA GLN A 323 -39.06 -8.75 73.67
C GLN A 323 -38.35 -9.32 74.91
N VAL A 324 -37.07 -9.70 74.78
CA VAL A 324 -36.27 -10.19 75.92
C VAL A 324 -36.05 -9.09 76.96
N ASN A 325 -35.84 -7.85 76.53
CA ASN A 325 -35.72 -6.70 77.44
C ASN A 325 -37.04 -6.47 78.20
N LEU A 326 -38.18 -6.47 77.52
CA LEU A 326 -39.51 -6.35 78.15
C LEU A 326 -39.77 -7.47 79.19
N VAL A 327 -39.47 -8.72 78.84
CA VAL A 327 -39.61 -9.86 79.78
C VAL A 327 -38.65 -9.73 80.97
N ASN A 328 -37.45 -9.17 80.77
CA ASN A 328 -36.52 -8.91 81.86
C ASN A 328 -37.03 -7.80 82.81
N ASP A 329 -37.68 -6.77 82.27
CA ASP A 329 -38.30 -5.69 83.06
C ASP A 329 -39.53 -6.21 83.84
N GLU A 330 -40.35 -7.08 83.23
CA GLU A 330 -41.42 -7.81 83.94
C GLU A 330 -40.86 -8.67 85.08
N ILE A 331 -39.78 -9.41 84.84
CA ILE A 331 -39.09 -10.21 85.88
C ILE A 331 -38.54 -9.31 87.00
N LEU A 332 -38.07 -8.09 86.70
CA LEU A 332 -37.63 -7.13 87.70
C LEU A 332 -38.80 -6.70 88.59
N MET A 333 -39.94 -6.33 87.99
CA MET A 333 -41.16 -5.96 88.71
C MET A 333 -41.75 -7.12 89.54
N PHE A 334 -41.64 -8.37 89.06
CA PHE A 334 -42.06 -9.53 89.85
C PHE A 334 -41.13 -9.78 91.05
N LYS A 335 -39.81 -9.58 90.91
CA LYS A 335 -38.87 -9.67 92.04
C LYS A 335 -39.16 -8.61 93.11
N GLU A 336 -39.42 -7.37 92.70
CA GLU A 336 -39.78 -6.28 93.61
C GLU A 336 -41.02 -6.63 94.44
N LYS A 337 -42.10 -7.10 93.79
CA LYS A 337 -43.32 -7.57 94.47
C LYS A 337 -43.11 -8.77 95.39
N VAL A 338 -42.18 -9.66 95.08
CA VAL A 338 -41.80 -10.76 95.98
C VAL A 338 -41.10 -10.20 97.23
N CYS A 339 -40.18 -9.24 97.08
CA CYS A 339 -39.56 -8.55 98.23
C CYS A 339 -40.60 -7.83 99.11
N GLU A 340 -41.59 -7.15 98.51
CA GLU A 340 -42.71 -6.53 99.24
C GLU A 340 -43.51 -7.58 100.03
N GLN A 341 -43.83 -8.72 99.42
CA GLN A 341 -44.54 -9.81 100.11
C GLN A 341 -43.71 -10.45 101.22
N GLU A 342 -42.40 -10.65 101.02
CA GLU A 342 -41.49 -11.16 102.05
C GLU A 342 -41.41 -10.22 103.27
N LEU A 343 -41.42 -8.90 103.06
CA LEU A 343 -41.48 -7.89 104.13
C LEU A 343 -42.80 -7.98 104.91
N LEU A 344 -43.95 -8.06 104.23
CA LEU A 344 -45.27 -8.20 104.89
C LEU A 344 -45.41 -9.53 105.65
N ILE A 345 -44.80 -10.61 105.15
CA ILE A 345 -44.71 -11.90 105.84
C ILE A 345 -43.81 -11.80 107.09
N LEU A 346 -42.72 -11.03 107.03
CA LEU A 346 -41.84 -10.79 108.18
C LEU A 346 -42.53 -9.95 109.26
N GLU A 347 -43.27 -8.91 108.87
CA GLU A 347 -44.02 -8.03 109.77
C GLU A 347 -45.15 -8.78 110.48
N SER A 348 -46.05 -9.44 109.74
CA SER A 348 -47.13 -10.25 110.32
C SER A 348 -46.62 -11.43 111.19
N LYS A 349 -45.45 -11.99 110.88
CA LYS A 349 -44.75 -12.96 111.74
C LYS A 349 -44.23 -12.33 113.03
N ASN A 350 -43.78 -11.08 113.01
CA ASN A 350 -43.39 -10.33 114.21
C ASN A 350 -44.63 -10.00 115.07
N GLU A 351 -45.73 -9.56 114.47
CA GLU A 351 -47.02 -9.36 115.14
C GLU A 351 -47.51 -10.65 115.82
N TYR A 352 -47.52 -11.77 115.10
CA TYR A 352 -47.87 -13.09 115.63
C TYR A 352 -46.99 -13.47 116.83
N ASN A 353 -45.67 -13.27 116.74
CA ASN A 353 -44.74 -13.54 117.84
C ASN A 353 -45.00 -12.62 119.04
N SER A 354 -45.39 -11.36 118.81
CA SER A 354 -45.76 -10.43 119.88
C SER A 354 -47.07 -10.83 120.55
N MET A 355 -48.11 -11.13 119.78
CA MET A 355 -49.41 -11.63 120.25
C MET A 355 -49.24 -12.93 121.06
N LYS A 356 -48.38 -13.84 120.59
CA LYS A 356 -48.01 -15.07 121.29
C LYS A 356 -47.31 -14.79 122.63
N ARG A 357 -46.47 -13.76 122.72
CA ARG A 357 -45.85 -13.32 123.99
C ARG A 357 -46.92 -12.80 124.95
N CYS A 358 -47.78 -11.89 124.51
CA CYS A 358 -48.88 -11.35 125.32
C CYS A 358 -49.81 -12.46 125.83
N LEU A 359 -50.07 -13.50 125.03
CA LEU A 359 -50.85 -14.67 125.45
C LEU A 359 -50.15 -15.45 126.58
N TYR A 360 -48.83 -15.69 126.49
CA TYR A 360 -48.08 -16.33 127.58
C TYR A 360 -48.05 -15.49 128.85
N GLU A 361 -47.89 -14.17 128.73
CA GLU A 361 -47.92 -13.23 129.86
C GLU A 361 -49.30 -13.22 130.53
N ALA A 362 -50.39 -13.18 129.76
CA ALA A 362 -51.76 -13.31 130.27
C ALA A 362 -52.01 -14.68 130.93
N MET A 363 -51.50 -15.78 130.36
CA MET A 363 -51.56 -17.10 130.99
C MET A 363 -50.82 -17.16 132.32
N GLN A 364 -49.66 -16.50 132.44
CA GLN A 364 -48.92 -16.38 133.70
C GLN A 364 -49.70 -15.55 134.73
N GLN A 365 -50.29 -14.41 134.33
CA GLN A 365 -51.15 -13.62 135.22
C GLN A 365 -52.36 -14.43 135.71
N ILE A 366 -53.02 -15.21 134.84
CA ILE A 366 -54.12 -16.11 135.23
C ILE A 366 -53.63 -17.18 136.24
N GLN A 367 -52.41 -17.69 136.11
CA GLN A 367 -51.82 -18.62 137.09
C GLN A 367 -51.53 -17.94 138.44
N VAL A 368 -51.06 -16.68 138.43
CA VAL A 368 -50.86 -15.87 139.65
C VAL A 368 -52.21 -15.61 140.33
N CYS A 369 -53.20 -15.04 139.63
CA CYS A 369 -54.53 -14.81 140.17
C CYS A 369 -55.19 -16.10 140.68
N LYS A 370 -54.95 -17.25 140.03
CA LYS A 370 -55.42 -18.56 140.53
C LYS A 370 -54.76 -18.95 141.86
N LYS A 371 -53.47 -18.66 142.06
CA LYS A 371 -52.76 -18.87 143.34
C LYS A 371 -53.28 -17.90 144.41
N GLU A 372 -53.46 -16.62 144.07
CA GLU A 372 -54.04 -15.61 144.97
C GLU A 372 -55.47 -15.98 145.39
N VAL A 373 -56.31 -16.48 144.48
CA VAL A 373 -57.66 -16.98 144.81
C VAL A 373 -57.61 -18.22 145.71
N LEU A 374 -56.64 -19.11 145.54
CA LEU A 374 -56.44 -20.25 146.44
C LEU A 374 -56.00 -19.78 147.84
N GLU A 375 -55.03 -18.87 147.94
CA GLU A 375 -54.61 -18.28 149.21
C GLU A 375 -55.74 -17.49 149.89
N LEU A 376 -56.54 -16.72 149.14
CA LEU A 376 -57.72 -16.03 149.66
C LEU A 376 -58.81 -17.03 150.12
N THR A 377 -58.94 -18.17 149.44
CA THR A 377 -59.87 -19.24 149.84
C THR A 377 -59.39 -19.96 151.10
N GLU A 378 -58.10 -20.21 151.24
CA GLU A 378 -57.47 -20.79 152.43
C GLU A 378 -57.54 -19.84 153.63
N ASN A 379 -57.34 -18.53 153.41
CA ASN A 379 -57.59 -17.50 154.41
C ASN A 379 -59.08 -17.43 154.79
N LEU A 380 -60.01 -17.55 153.82
CA LEU A 380 -61.45 -17.52 154.08
C LEU A 380 -61.93 -18.77 154.84
N THR A 381 -61.43 -19.97 154.52
CA THR A 381 -61.75 -21.19 155.27
C THR A 381 -61.14 -21.15 156.67
N SER A 382 -59.89 -20.67 156.82
CA SER A 382 -59.28 -20.42 158.13
C SER A 382 -60.08 -19.43 158.96
N MET A 383 -60.55 -18.33 158.36
CA MET A 383 -61.40 -17.33 159.01
C MET A 383 -62.82 -17.87 159.31
N SER A 384 -63.34 -18.79 158.49
CA SER A 384 -64.62 -19.47 158.73
C SER A 384 -64.52 -20.50 159.87
N ILE A 385 -63.39 -21.21 159.98
CA ILE A 385 -63.07 -22.06 161.13
C ILE A 385 -62.95 -21.20 162.40
N ALA A 386 -62.22 -20.08 162.34
CA ALA A 386 -62.14 -19.13 163.44
C ALA A 386 -63.52 -18.52 163.80
N LEU A 387 -64.43 -18.37 162.84
CA LEU A 387 -65.80 -17.91 163.08
C LEU A 387 -66.67 -18.98 163.76
N GLU A 388 -66.56 -20.27 163.38
CA GLU A 388 -67.24 -21.36 164.09
C GLU A 388 -66.64 -21.61 165.49
N GLU A 389 -65.32 -21.47 165.64
CA GLU A 389 -64.63 -21.50 166.94
C GLU A 389 -65.14 -20.34 167.82
N ALA A 390 -65.23 -19.13 167.26
CA ALA A 390 -65.80 -17.96 167.93
C ALA A 390 -67.29 -18.15 168.28
N LYS A 391 -68.10 -18.79 167.43
CA LYS A 391 -69.50 -19.15 167.75
C LYS A 391 -69.58 -20.16 168.88
N LYS A 392 -68.74 -21.20 168.87
CA LYS A 392 -68.62 -22.19 169.96
C LYS A 392 -68.27 -21.51 171.28
N GLN A 393 -67.28 -20.62 171.26
CA GLN A 393 -66.92 -19.84 172.44
C GLN A 393 -68.06 -18.91 172.87
N ASN A 394 -68.78 -18.27 171.95
CA ASN A 394 -69.97 -17.46 172.25
C ASN A 394 -71.09 -18.31 172.89
N ALA A 395 -71.28 -19.56 172.46
CA ALA A 395 -72.24 -20.49 173.05
C ALA A 395 -71.86 -20.89 174.49
N SER A 396 -70.57 -21.09 174.79
CA SER A 396 -70.10 -21.32 176.16
C SER A 396 -70.11 -20.05 177.03
N LEU A 397 -69.84 -18.88 176.46
CA LEU A 397 -69.72 -17.61 177.21
C LEU A 397 -71.08 -17.07 177.65
N ASN A 398 -72.17 -17.38 176.96
CA ASN A 398 -73.51 -16.98 177.39
C ASN A 398 -74.03 -17.77 178.62
N ALA A 399 -73.35 -18.84 179.04
CA ALA A 399 -73.72 -19.66 180.19
C ALA A 399 -72.96 -19.31 181.49
N THR A 400 -71.91 -18.47 181.42
CA THR A 400 -71.12 -18.06 182.59
C THR A 400 -70.45 -16.74 182.28
N ILE A 401 -70.55 -15.75 183.19
CA ILE A 401 -70.09 -14.35 183.05
C ILE A 401 -71.08 -13.48 182.22
N LEU A 402 -71.91 -12.59 182.77
CA LEU A 402 -72.26 -12.21 184.15
C LEU A 402 -71.10 -11.86 185.11
N GLU A 403 -70.02 -11.25 184.61
CA GLU A 403 -68.94 -10.59 185.39
C GLU A 403 -67.99 -9.78 184.45
N MET A 404 -67.92 -8.45 184.59
CA MET A 404 -66.76 -7.61 184.19
C MET A 404 -66.18 -7.59 182.72
N LYS A 405 -66.61 -6.61 181.91
CA LYS A 405 -65.83 -5.37 181.56
C LYS A 405 -64.58 -5.37 180.59
N LYS A 406 -64.74 -4.65 179.45
CA LYS A 406 -63.75 -3.84 178.63
C LYS A 406 -62.79 -4.46 177.55
N ARG A 407 -62.91 -3.90 176.31
CA ARG A 407 -61.91 -3.33 175.32
C ARG A 407 -60.37 -3.32 175.63
N PRO A 408 -59.43 -3.06 174.66
CA PRO A 408 -59.47 -3.06 173.16
C PRO A 408 -58.14 -3.49 172.40
N ALA A 409 -58.11 -3.38 171.04
CA ALA A 409 -56.94 -2.99 170.16
C ALA A 409 -55.75 -3.99 169.95
N GLN A 410 -54.77 -3.91 168.99
CA GLN A 410 -54.53 -3.13 167.73
C GLN A 410 -53.28 -3.65 166.91
N SER A 411 -53.07 -3.12 165.67
CA SER A 411 -51.77 -2.71 165.05
C SER A 411 -50.91 -3.60 164.07
N ILE A 412 -50.52 -2.99 162.91
CA ILE A 412 -49.19 -3.01 162.17
C ILE A 412 -48.69 -4.37 161.57
N GLY A 413 -47.97 -4.53 160.43
CA GLY A 413 -47.32 -3.71 159.36
C GLY A 413 -46.24 -4.57 158.61
N SER A 414 -45.42 -4.21 157.60
CA SER A 414 -45.27 -3.07 156.65
C SER A 414 -44.13 -3.39 155.58
N HIS A 415 -43.80 -2.46 154.65
CA HIS A 415 -42.63 -2.39 153.70
C HIS A 415 -42.60 -3.23 152.37
N LYS A 416 -41.70 -3.00 151.37
CA LYS A 416 -41.38 -1.80 150.51
C LYS A 416 -40.28 -2.09 149.41
N GLY A 417 -40.56 -1.82 148.12
CA GLY A 417 -39.58 -1.46 147.03
C GLY A 417 -38.71 -2.58 146.39
N GLN A 418 -37.85 -2.37 145.37
CA GLN A 418 -37.76 -1.40 144.23
C GLN A 418 -36.61 -1.80 143.24
N THR A 419 -36.49 -1.16 142.05
CA THR A 419 -35.31 -1.15 141.11
C THR A 419 -35.15 -2.37 140.17
N GLY A 420 -34.63 -2.30 138.92
CA GLY A 420 -34.25 -1.15 138.08
C GLY A 420 -33.72 -1.48 136.66
N GLU A 421 -33.19 -0.43 136.04
CA GLU A 421 -32.71 -0.17 134.66
C GLU A 421 -31.51 -1.00 134.14
N SER A 422 -31.34 -1.07 132.80
CA SER A 422 -30.22 -1.78 132.13
C SER A 422 -29.84 -1.27 130.71
N ASP A 423 -30.79 -1.12 129.78
CA ASP A 423 -30.49 -1.49 128.37
C ASP A 423 -29.99 -0.38 127.41
N LEU A 424 -29.99 0.90 127.80
CA LEU A 424 -29.78 2.01 126.85
C LEU A 424 -28.38 2.03 126.19
N ALA A 425 -27.35 1.60 126.92
CA ALA A 425 -25.93 1.83 126.59
C ALA A 425 -25.31 0.93 125.50
N ASN A 426 -26.12 0.08 124.85
CA ASN A 426 -25.65 -0.88 123.84
C ASN A 426 -26.03 -0.50 122.40
N ILE A 427 -27.14 0.20 122.21
CA ILE A 427 -27.64 0.57 120.86
C ILE A 427 -26.75 1.65 120.22
N GLU A 428 -26.32 2.65 121.00
CA GLU A 428 -25.49 3.77 120.53
C GLU A 428 -24.13 3.31 119.96
N LYS A 429 -23.54 2.27 120.55
CA LYS A 429 -22.26 1.67 120.10
C LYS A 429 -22.38 1.02 118.72
N LEU A 430 -23.53 0.39 118.43
CA LEU A 430 -23.77 -0.31 117.16
C LEU A 430 -23.95 0.69 116.00
N SER A 431 -24.70 1.78 116.23
CA SER A 431 -24.89 2.86 115.27
C SER A 431 -23.55 3.48 114.83
N LYS A 432 -22.65 3.75 115.78
CA LYS A 432 -21.33 4.30 115.48
C LYS A 432 -20.48 3.36 114.61
N ALA A 433 -20.48 2.05 114.91
CA ALA A 433 -19.73 1.05 114.15
C ALA A 433 -20.21 0.91 112.69
N TYR A 434 -21.50 1.15 112.40
CA TYR A 434 -22.01 1.15 111.03
C TYR A 434 -21.50 2.34 110.21
N ASN A 435 -21.55 3.56 110.78
CA ASN A 435 -21.09 4.78 110.10
C ASN A 435 -19.57 4.76 109.82
N ASP A 436 -18.78 4.20 110.75
CA ASP A 436 -17.33 3.97 110.55
C ASP A 436 -17.04 2.92 109.45
N PHE A 437 -17.98 2.02 109.15
CA PHE A 437 -17.86 1.07 108.04
C PHE A 437 -18.26 1.70 106.69
N GLU A 438 -19.38 2.41 106.63
CA GLU A 438 -19.88 3.05 105.41
C GLU A 438 -18.90 4.10 104.86
N THR A 439 -18.38 4.98 105.73
CA THR A 439 -17.36 5.98 105.36
C THR A 439 -16.10 5.33 104.79
N ARG A 440 -15.62 4.25 105.44
CA ARG A 440 -14.45 3.48 105.00
C ARG A 440 -14.68 2.78 103.65
N LEU A 441 -15.89 2.27 103.41
CA LEU A 441 -16.29 1.69 102.12
C LEU A 441 -16.24 2.76 101.01
N ALA A 442 -16.86 3.92 101.24
CA ALA A 442 -16.88 5.05 100.30
C ALA A 442 -15.46 5.56 99.96
N GLU A 443 -14.57 5.66 100.95
CA GLU A 443 -13.16 6.00 100.72
C GLU A 443 -12.45 4.97 99.84
N THR A 444 -12.62 3.67 100.10
CA THR A 444 -11.97 2.62 99.28
C THR A 444 -12.49 2.59 97.85
N LEU A 445 -13.80 2.81 97.64
CA LEU A 445 -14.40 2.89 96.31
C LEU A 445 -13.80 4.06 95.50
N LYS A 446 -13.78 5.27 96.08
CA LYS A 446 -13.21 6.47 95.47
C LYS A 446 -11.69 6.34 95.19
N ARG A 447 -10.98 5.61 96.05
CA ARG A 447 -9.55 5.29 95.85
C ARG A 447 -9.32 4.27 94.73
N ASN A 448 -10.28 3.39 94.46
CA ASN A 448 -10.22 2.45 93.33
C ASN A 448 -10.61 3.12 92.01
N GLU A 449 -11.65 3.96 92.01
CA GLU A 449 -12.05 4.79 90.86
C GLU A 449 -10.90 5.68 90.37
N THR A 450 -10.29 6.45 91.27
CA THR A 450 -9.14 7.33 90.92
C THR A 450 -7.93 6.55 90.40
N ARG A 451 -7.68 5.33 90.89
CA ARG A 451 -6.66 4.42 90.33
C ARG A 451 -7.03 3.92 88.93
N LEU A 452 -8.29 3.55 88.70
CA LEU A 452 -8.77 3.07 87.40
C LEU A 452 -8.65 4.18 86.34
N THR A 453 -9.09 5.40 86.66
CA THR A 453 -8.95 6.56 85.79
C THR A 453 -7.48 6.90 85.53
N SER A 454 -6.60 6.79 86.52
CA SER A 454 -5.15 6.96 86.31
C SER A 454 -4.57 5.93 85.33
N ILE A 455 -4.98 4.66 85.44
CA ILE A 455 -4.57 3.60 84.50
C ILE A 455 -5.09 3.88 83.09
N ILE A 456 -6.35 4.29 82.93
CA ILE A 456 -6.93 4.67 81.63
C ILE A 456 -6.14 5.84 81.00
N CYS A 457 -5.79 6.86 81.78
CA CYS A 457 -4.95 7.96 81.31
C CYS A 457 -3.55 7.50 80.87
N GLN A 458 -2.96 6.49 81.52
CA GLN A 458 -1.66 5.90 81.14
C GLN A 458 -1.74 5.08 79.84
N PHE A 459 -2.91 4.58 79.44
CA PHE A 459 -3.10 3.89 78.16
C PHE A 459 -3.28 4.84 76.96
N ASN A 460 -3.69 6.10 77.16
CA ASN A 460 -3.89 7.05 76.06
C ASN A 460 -2.66 7.28 75.15
N PRO A 461 -1.42 7.41 75.67
CA PRO A 461 -0.22 7.46 74.83
C PRO A 461 -0.03 6.21 73.95
N LEU A 462 -0.39 5.02 74.45
CA LEU A 462 -0.31 3.77 73.68
C LEU A 462 -1.35 3.76 72.54
N VAL A 463 -2.57 4.22 72.81
CA VAL A 463 -3.62 4.38 71.78
C VAL A 463 -3.16 5.37 70.68
N GLN A 464 -2.50 6.47 71.06
CA GLN A 464 -1.92 7.41 70.10
C GLN A 464 -0.78 6.79 69.28
N GLN A 465 0.12 6.02 69.90
CA GLN A 465 1.17 5.28 69.17
C GLN A 465 0.58 4.28 68.18
N VAL A 466 -0.44 3.50 68.57
CA VAL A 466 -1.15 2.58 67.67
C VAL A 466 -1.84 3.30 66.52
N ALA A 467 -2.37 4.51 66.74
CA ALA A 467 -2.93 5.34 65.66
C ALA A 467 -1.86 5.85 64.68
N VAL A 468 -0.66 6.22 65.18
CA VAL A 468 0.48 6.60 64.32
C VAL A 468 1.03 5.40 63.56
N LEU A 469 1.10 4.22 64.19
CA LEU A 469 1.53 2.97 63.54
C LEU A 469 0.58 2.58 62.41
N ARG A 470 -0.75 2.57 62.63
CA ARG A 470 -1.73 2.30 61.55
C ARG A 470 -1.66 3.30 60.39
N LYS A 471 -1.32 4.57 60.65
CA LYS A 471 -1.03 5.53 59.57
C LYS A 471 0.23 5.16 58.79
N LYS A 472 1.32 4.78 59.45
CA LYS A 472 2.57 4.33 58.77
C LYS A 472 2.35 3.05 57.97
N GLU A 473 1.63 2.08 58.53
CA GLU A 473 1.22 0.83 57.87
C GLU A 473 0.47 1.11 56.56
N PHE A 474 -0.54 2.00 56.60
CA PHE A 474 -1.29 2.42 55.42
C PHE A 474 -0.39 3.07 54.35
N TRP A 475 0.50 3.99 54.74
CA TRP A 475 1.45 4.60 53.81
C TRP A 475 2.40 3.58 53.19
N TYR A 476 2.97 2.65 53.97
CA TYR A 476 3.84 1.60 53.42
C TYR A 476 3.08 0.65 52.49
N LYS A 477 1.81 0.33 52.79
CA LYS A 477 0.96 -0.48 51.91
C LYS A 477 0.75 0.20 50.56
N GLN A 478 0.37 1.49 50.54
CA GLN A 478 0.22 2.24 49.27
C GLN A 478 1.54 2.35 48.50
N ILE A 479 2.66 2.63 49.18
CA ILE A 479 3.98 2.73 48.53
C ILE A 479 4.39 1.38 47.91
N LEU A 480 4.11 0.26 48.57
CA LEU A 480 4.36 -1.08 48.04
C LEU A 480 3.45 -1.38 46.83
N GLU A 481 2.16 -1.07 46.93
CA GLU A 481 1.17 -1.27 45.85
C GLU A 481 1.51 -0.46 44.59
N ILE A 482 1.94 0.80 44.74
CA ILE A 482 2.46 1.63 43.65
C ILE A 482 3.74 1.04 43.05
N LYS A 483 4.69 0.57 43.88
CA LYS A 483 5.92 -0.08 43.41
C LYS A 483 5.63 -1.35 42.61
N CYS A 484 4.73 -2.21 43.09
CA CYS A 484 4.34 -3.42 42.37
C CYS A 484 3.61 -3.11 41.06
N SER A 485 2.81 -2.04 41.01
CA SER A 485 2.18 -1.56 39.77
C SER A 485 3.21 -1.07 38.76
N ASN A 486 4.19 -0.27 39.20
CA ASN A 486 5.25 0.25 38.33
C ASN A 486 6.20 -0.86 37.86
N LEU A 487 6.55 -1.82 38.71
CA LEU A 487 7.37 -2.97 38.32
C LEU A 487 6.69 -3.82 37.26
N ARG A 488 5.39 -4.13 37.40
CA ARG A 488 4.64 -4.89 36.39
C ARG A 488 4.52 -4.16 35.04
N LYS A 489 4.52 -2.82 35.05
CA LYS A 489 4.58 -2.03 33.81
C LYS A 489 5.95 -2.15 33.13
N ALA A 490 7.04 -2.01 33.90
CA ALA A 490 8.40 -2.17 33.37
C ALA A 490 8.69 -3.61 32.92
N GLU A 491 8.11 -4.61 33.59
CA GLU A 491 8.10 -6.03 33.19
C GLU A 491 7.45 -6.17 31.80
N ALA A 492 6.20 -5.73 31.63
CA ALA A 492 5.50 -5.78 30.34
C ALA A 492 6.16 -4.93 29.23
N GLU A 493 6.79 -3.80 29.57
CA GLU A 493 7.56 -2.96 28.64
C GLU A 493 8.84 -3.67 28.16
N VAL A 494 9.51 -4.43 29.05
CA VAL A 494 10.66 -5.29 28.70
C VAL A 494 10.21 -6.51 27.90
N ASP A 495 9.05 -7.10 28.19
CA ASP A 495 8.50 -8.21 27.40
C ASP A 495 8.22 -7.76 25.95
N ILE A 496 7.55 -6.62 25.75
CA ILE A 496 7.28 -6.03 24.42
C ILE A 496 8.58 -5.72 23.67
N LEU A 497 9.58 -5.12 24.34
CA LEU A 497 10.90 -4.88 23.75
C LEU A 497 11.65 -6.17 23.43
N GLY A 498 11.38 -7.27 24.16
CA GLY A 498 11.86 -8.61 23.84
C GLY A 498 11.26 -9.14 22.55
N ASP A 499 9.93 -9.08 22.40
CA ASP A 499 9.21 -9.47 21.18
C ASP A 499 9.69 -8.66 19.97
N GLU A 500 9.87 -7.34 20.11
CA GLU A 500 10.44 -6.48 19.05
C GLU A 500 11.87 -6.90 18.65
N VAL A 501 12.73 -7.22 19.63
CA VAL A 501 14.10 -7.67 19.37
C VAL A 501 14.13 -9.06 18.69
N ASP A 502 13.26 -9.98 19.08
CA ASP A 502 13.15 -11.30 18.44
C ASP A 502 12.58 -11.22 17.02
N ILE A 503 11.64 -10.30 16.76
CA ILE A 503 11.17 -9.96 15.40
C ILE A 503 12.32 -9.40 14.56
N LEU A 504 13.10 -8.45 15.10
CA LEU A 504 14.25 -7.87 14.40
C LEU A 504 15.35 -8.91 14.14
N LEU A 505 15.63 -9.81 15.08
CA LEU A 505 16.54 -10.95 14.89
C LEU A 505 16.03 -11.92 13.82
N SER A 506 14.72 -12.18 13.77
CA SER A 506 14.08 -13.01 12.74
C SER A 506 14.20 -12.39 11.35
N VAL A 507 13.98 -11.08 11.21
CA VAL A 507 14.20 -10.34 9.95
C VAL A 507 15.68 -10.34 9.56
N LEU A 508 16.58 -10.05 10.50
CA LEU A 508 18.02 -10.06 10.28
C LEU A 508 18.53 -11.45 9.87
N GLY A 509 17.96 -12.52 10.43
CA GLY A 509 18.24 -13.90 10.05
C GLY A 509 17.81 -14.22 8.61
N LYS A 510 16.62 -13.76 8.18
CA LYS A 510 16.17 -13.89 6.77
C LYS A 510 17.09 -13.14 5.81
N ILE A 511 17.50 -11.93 6.18
CA ILE A 511 18.46 -11.11 5.40
C ILE A 511 19.83 -11.81 5.33
N TYR A 512 20.33 -12.36 6.44
CA TYR A 512 21.58 -13.13 6.48
C TYR A 512 21.52 -14.35 5.54
N ILE A 513 20.44 -15.13 5.56
CA ILE A 513 20.25 -16.30 4.68
C ILE A 513 20.23 -15.88 3.20
N ALA A 514 19.55 -14.77 2.86
CA ALA A 514 19.52 -14.25 1.50
C ALA A 514 20.91 -13.76 1.03
N LEU A 515 21.65 -13.04 1.88
CA LEU A 515 22.99 -12.56 1.57
C LEU A 515 24.01 -13.71 1.49
N ASP A 516 23.92 -14.73 2.34
CA ASP A 516 24.80 -15.90 2.29
C ASP A 516 24.55 -16.76 1.02
N HIS A 517 23.31 -16.83 0.53
CA HIS A 517 23.01 -17.42 -0.78
C HIS A 517 23.78 -16.72 -1.92
N TYR A 518 23.94 -15.41 -1.85
CA TYR A 518 24.73 -14.62 -2.81
C TYR A 518 26.22 -14.45 -2.43
N SER A 519 26.68 -15.05 -1.32
CA SER A 519 28.07 -15.04 -0.83
C SER A 519 29.13 -15.32 -1.91
N PRO A 520 28.94 -16.26 -2.88
CA PRO A 520 29.90 -16.46 -3.96
C PRO A 520 30.20 -15.22 -4.82
N VAL A 521 29.21 -14.32 -4.98
CA VAL A 521 29.34 -13.06 -5.73
C VAL A 521 29.75 -11.91 -4.79
N LEU A 522 29.18 -11.86 -3.58
CA LEU A 522 29.44 -10.80 -2.61
C LEU A 522 30.87 -10.83 -2.03
N LYS A 523 31.59 -11.95 -2.14
CA LYS A 523 33.03 -12.06 -1.80
C LYS A 523 33.95 -11.08 -2.53
N HIS A 524 33.49 -10.46 -3.63
CA HIS A 524 34.23 -9.38 -4.30
C HIS A 524 34.08 -8.01 -3.61
N TYR A 525 33.26 -7.90 -2.56
CA TYR A 525 33.00 -6.69 -1.80
C TYR A 525 33.36 -6.89 -0.30
N PRO A 526 34.57 -6.48 0.14
CA PRO A 526 35.07 -6.77 1.48
C PRO A 526 34.14 -6.30 2.62
N GLY A 527 33.66 -5.05 2.57
CA GLY A 527 32.76 -4.52 3.60
C GLY A 527 31.43 -5.27 3.73
N VAL A 528 30.89 -5.83 2.63
CA VAL A 528 29.69 -6.68 2.69
C VAL A 528 29.99 -8.01 3.37
N THR A 529 31.20 -8.55 3.15
CA THR A 529 31.68 -9.78 3.81
C THR A 529 31.94 -9.55 5.31
N GLU A 530 32.48 -8.40 5.69
CA GLU A 530 32.67 -7.98 7.09
C GLU A 530 31.33 -7.81 7.82
N ILE A 531 30.35 -7.15 7.18
CA ILE A 531 28.97 -7.03 7.70
C ILE A 531 28.31 -8.41 7.85
N LEU A 532 28.47 -9.31 6.87
CA LEU A 532 27.96 -10.69 6.97
C LEU A 532 28.52 -11.43 8.21
N VAL A 533 29.82 -11.27 8.51
CA VAL A 533 30.45 -11.87 9.71
C VAL A 533 29.92 -11.22 11.00
N LEU A 534 29.75 -9.90 11.03
CA LEU A 534 29.16 -9.18 12.17
C LEU A 534 27.73 -9.64 12.45
N VAL A 535 26.90 -9.74 11.41
CA VAL A 535 25.53 -10.27 11.52
C VAL A 535 25.53 -11.73 11.99
N GLN A 536 26.46 -12.57 11.49
CA GLN A 536 26.58 -13.95 11.94
C GLN A 536 26.95 -14.08 13.43
N LYS A 537 27.73 -13.15 13.99
CA LYS A 537 28.00 -13.09 15.45
C LYS A 537 26.72 -12.77 16.23
N VAL A 538 26.03 -11.70 15.84
CA VAL A 538 24.80 -11.23 16.51
C VAL A 538 23.74 -12.33 16.55
N LEU A 539 23.51 -13.02 15.42
CA LEU A 539 22.56 -14.13 15.31
C LEU A 539 22.94 -15.38 16.14
N LYS A 540 24.16 -15.45 16.69
CA LYS A 540 24.60 -16.51 17.63
C LYS A 540 24.63 -16.05 19.09
N GLY A 541 24.35 -14.77 19.37
CA GLY A 541 24.59 -14.17 20.69
C GLY A 541 26.08 -13.99 21.03
N GLU A 542 26.98 -14.02 20.04
CA GLU A 542 28.39 -13.69 20.23
C GLU A 542 28.53 -12.16 20.36
N ASN A 543 29.31 -11.69 21.36
CA ASN A 543 29.62 -10.26 21.46
C ASN A 543 30.40 -9.76 20.22
N ILE A 544 30.03 -8.56 19.76
CA ILE A 544 30.52 -7.91 18.55
C ILE A 544 32.02 -7.56 18.66
#